data_AF-H2YDF4-F1
#
_entry.id   AF-H2YDF4-F1
#
_cell.length_a   1.000
_cell.length_b   1.000
_cell.length_c   1.000
_cell.angle_alpha   90.00
_cell.angle_beta   90.00
_cell.angle_gamma   90.00
#
_symmetry.space_group_name_H-M   'P 1'
#
loop_
_entity.id
_entity.type
_entity.pdbx_description
1 polymer ?
#
loop_
_entity_poly.entity_id
_entity_poly.type
_entity_poly.pdbx_seq_one_letter_code
_entity_poly.pdbx_strand_id
1 'polypeptide(L)' 'MYDYSAADDDEVTFRDGDVIVNAQSIDDGWMFGTVLRTGATGMLPANYVQMMMA' A
#
# COMPACT_ATOMS: atom_id res chain seq x y z
N MET A 1 -6.66 8.04 3.78
CA MET A 1 -5.79 7.42 2.76
C MET A 1 -6.04 8.17 1.45
N TYR A 2 -5.21 8.06 0.44
CA TYR A 2 -5.47 8.72 -0.85
C TYR A 2 -5.59 7.65 -1.93
N ASP A 3 -6.31 7.96 -3.00
CA ASP A 3 -6.28 7.12 -4.20
C ASP A 3 -4.87 7.12 -4.78
N TYR A 4 -4.38 5.92 -5.10
CA TYR A 4 -3.07 5.70 -5.72
C TYR A 4 -3.22 4.70 -6.87
N SER A 5 -2.79 5.12 -8.06
CA SER A 5 -2.65 4.24 -9.22
C SER A 5 -1.21 3.77 -9.29
N ALA A 6 -1.01 2.45 -9.41
CA ALA A 6 0.31 1.86 -9.63
C ALA A 6 1.01 2.54 -10.80
N ALA A 7 2.26 2.96 -10.59
CA ALA A 7 3.08 3.64 -11.59
C ALA A 7 3.88 2.65 -12.45
N ASP A 8 4.11 1.44 -11.93
CA ASP A 8 4.83 0.34 -12.59
C ASP A 8 4.20 -1.02 -12.22
N ASP A 9 4.63 -2.10 -12.88
CA ASP A 9 4.06 -3.44 -12.81
C ASP A 9 4.30 -4.13 -11.44
N ASP A 10 5.26 -3.66 -10.65
CA ASP A 10 5.56 -4.18 -9.31
C ASP A 10 4.83 -3.42 -8.18
N GLU A 11 4.05 -2.39 -8.52
CA GLU A 11 3.28 -1.59 -7.57
C GLU A 11 1.80 -2.00 -7.48
N VAL A 12 1.11 -1.57 -6.42
CA VAL A 12 -0.33 -1.82 -6.23
C VAL A 12 -1.18 -0.56 -6.28
N THR A 13 -2.31 -0.65 -6.98
CA THR A 13 -3.36 0.37 -6.96
C THR A 13 -4.25 0.18 -5.73
N PHE A 14 -4.46 1.26 -4.98
CA PHE A 14 -5.38 1.30 -3.83
C PHE A 14 -6.21 2.58 -3.82
N ARG A 15 -7.32 2.57 -3.09
CA ARG A 15 -8.24 3.69 -2.95
C ARG A 15 -8.29 4.18 -1.52
N ASP A 16 -8.77 5.39 -1.31
CA ASP A 16 -9.08 5.84 0.05
C ASP A 16 -10.05 4.85 0.74
N GLY A 17 -9.76 4.55 2.00
CA GLY A 17 -10.47 3.55 2.80
C GLY A 17 -10.06 2.08 2.57
N ASP A 18 -9.18 1.77 1.62
CA ASP A 18 -8.64 0.41 1.50
C ASP A 18 -7.75 0.06 2.71
N VAL A 19 -7.71 -1.22 3.06
CA VAL A 19 -6.80 -1.72 4.11
C VAL A 19 -5.63 -2.43 3.45
N ILE A 20 -4.42 -2.04 3.81
CA ILE A 20 -3.19 -2.75 3.44
C ILE A 20 -2.83 -3.73 4.55
N VAL A 21 -2.68 -5.01 4.20
CA VAL A 21 -2.28 -6.08 5.11
C VAL A 21 -0.92 -6.64 4.74
N ASN A 22 -0.28 -7.36 5.68
CA ASN A 22 1.07 -7.90 5.51
C ASN A 22 2.10 -6.82 5.11
N ALA A 23 1.89 -5.58 5.56
CA ALA A 23 2.70 -4.45 5.17
C ALA A 23 4.10 -4.55 5.79
N GLN A 24 5.13 -4.38 4.98
CA GLN A 24 6.53 -4.37 5.41
C GLN A 24 7.23 -3.14 4.82
N SER A 25 7.92 -2.36 5.66
CA SER A 25 8.74 -1.26 5.18
C SER A 25 9.96 -1.79 4.42
N ILE A 26 10.24 -1.19 3.26
CA ILE A 26 11.46 -1.43 2.48
C ILE A 26 12.48 -0.36 2.86
N ASP A 27 12.06 0.90 2.78
CA ASP A 27 12.82 2.09 3.15
C ASP A 27 11.86 3.21 3.64
N ASP A 28 12.37 4.44 3.77
CA ASP A 28 11.58 5.60 4.23
C ASP A 28 10.46 6.01 3.26
N GLY A 29 10.58 5.66 1.97
CA GLY A 29 9.63 6.01 0.92
C GLY A 29 8.66 4.89 0.55
N TRP A 30 9.04 3.63 0.78
CA TRP A 30 8.34 2.47 0.23
C TRP A 30 8.00 1.39 1.25
N MET A 31 6.84 0.78 1.02
CA MET A 31 6.41 -0.45 1.67
C MET A 31 6.05 -1.50 0.61
N PHE A 32 6.03 -2.77 1.02
CA PHE A 32 5.39 -3.86 0.30
C PHE A 32 4.15 -4.31 1.07
N GLY A 33 3.05 -4.64 0.38
CA GLY A 33 1.84 -5.09 1.06
C GLY A 33 0.76 -5.61 0.12
N THR A 34 -0.33 -6.07 0.72
CA THR A 34 -1.50 -6.61 0.00
C THR A 34 -2.71 -5.71 0.23
N VAL A 35 -3.35 -5.26 -0.85
CA VAL A 35 -4.61 -4.52 -0.80
C VAL A 35 -5.74 -5.50 -0.50
N LEU A 36 -6.35 -5.41 0.69
CA LEU A 36 -7.32 -6.40 1.16
C LEU A 36 -8.55 -6.53 0.24
N ARG A 37 -9.01 -5.42 -0.35
CA ARG A 37 -10.18 -5.38 -1.24
C ARG A 37 -9.96 -6.14 -2.56
N THR A 38 -8.75 -6.12 -3.11
CA THR A 38 -8.45 -6.67 -4.45
C THR A 38 -7.59 -7.93 -4.40
N GLY A 39 -6.89 -8.18 -3.30
CA GLY A 39 -5.86 -9.22 -3.18
C GLY A 39 -4.56 -8.90 -3.92
N ALA A 40 -4.46 -7.74 -4.58
CA ALA A 40 -3.25 -7.31 -5.28
C ALA A 40 -2.12 -7.08 -4.27
N THR A 41 -0.91 -7.50 -4.63
CA THR A 41 0.27 -7.44 -3.77
C THR A 41 1.43 -6.81 -4.53
N GLY A 42 2.15 -5.89 -3.90
CA GLY A 42 3.23 -5.14 -4.54
C GLY A 42 3.70 -3.95 -3.70
N MET A 43 4.50 -3.11 -4.33
CA MET A 43 5.04 -1.89 -3.74
C MET A 43 4.00 -0.78 -3.63
N LEU A 44 4.12 0.02 -2.58
CA LEU A 44 3.28 1.19 -2.33
C LEU A 44 4.03 2.28 -1.57
N PRO A 45 3.71 3.56 -1.81
CA PRO A 45 4.36 4.68 -1.14
C PRO A 45 3.97 4.75 0.35
N ALA A 46 4.97 4.80 1.23
CA ALA A 46 4.80 4.78 2.67
C ALA A 46 4.00 6.00 3.19
N ASN A 47 4.15 7.16 2.55
CA ASN A 47 3.47 8.40 2.94
C ASN A 47 1.96 8.42 2.65
N TYR A 48 1.43 7.41 1.95
CA TYR A 48 0.00 7.26 1.67
C TYR A 48 -0.71 6.36 2.68
N VAL A 49 0.05 5.64 3.52
CA VAL A 49 -0.45 4.66 4.47
C VAL A 49 -0.38 5.21 5.89
N GLN A 50 -1.49 5.11 6.62
CA GLN A 50 -1.51 5.39 8.05
C GLN A 50 -1.45 4.05 8.81
N MET A 51 -0.36 3.84 9.54
CA MET A 51 -0.23 2.69 10.43
C MET A 51 -1.26 2.78 11.56
N MET A 52 -2.12 1.78 11.67
CA MET A 52 -2.98 1.62 12.84
C MET A 52 -2.17 0.95 13.94
N MET A 53 -1.75 1.71 14.96
CA MET A 53 -1.26 1.10 16.19
C MET A 53 -2.47 0.66 17.02
N ALA A 54 -2.46 -0.60 17.44
CA ALA A 54 -3.43 -1.15 18.40
C ALA A 54 -3.10 -0.72 19.83
#